data_AF-A0A7C7RQV2-F1
#
_entry.id   AF-A0A7C7RQV2-F1
#
_cell.length_a   1.000
_cell.length_b   1.000
_cell.length_c   1.000
_cell.angle_alpha   90.00
_cell.angle_beta   90.00
_cell.angle_gamma   90.00
#
_symmetry.space_group_name_H-M   'P 1'
#
loop_
_entity.id
_entity.type
_entity.pdbx_description
1 polymer ?
#
loop_
_entity_poly.entity_id
_entity_poly.type
_entity_poly.pdbx_seq_one_letter_code
_entity_poly.pdbx_strand_id
1 'polypeptide(L)'
;MAKQARRGLRQRLERAEEELKALTPSRGRGRRRWEDLEALQAAVRAILRKRRVEGLLEVTYEQEVERRAIRKYGDRPARVEEQVRYVVQVKRNEEAIAAARRRLGRRLYASNAPPEVLSLTQAVWAYRGAPRMERNFRRLKGRPLGIRTLYVQREDRAKGMVRLLSLALRVLTLVEHGVREA
;
A
#
# COMPACT_ATOMS: atom_id res chain seq x y z
N MET A 1 -6.91 1.02 8.50
CA MET A 1 -5.71 0.20 8.20
C MET A 1 -6.01 -0.94 7.22
N ALA A 2 -6.61 -2.07 7.63
CA ALA A 2 -6.80 -3.23 6.73
C ALA A 2 -7.67 -2.94 5.49
N LYS A 3 -8.77 -2.17 5.64
CA LYS A 3 -9.62 -1.75 4.51
C LYS A 3 -8.84 -0.91 3.48
N GLN A 4 -8.04 0.04 3.94
CA GLN A 4 -7.22 0.91 3.09
C GLN A 4 -6.11 0.13 2.38
N ALA A 5 -5.43 -0.78 3.10
CA ALA A 5 -4.41 -1.65 2.51
C ALA A 5 -4.99 -2.58 1.43
N ARG A 6 -6.18 -3.15 1.65
CA ARG A 6 -6.92 -3.95 0.66
C ARG A 6 -7.31 -3.12 -0.57
N ARG A 7 -7.80 -1.90 -0.37
CA ARG A 7 -8.11 -0.96 -1.47
C ARG A 7 -6.86 -0.63 -2.29
N GLY A 8 -5.74 -0.36 -1.62
CA GLY A 8 -4.46 -0.09 -2.28
C GLY A 8 -3.92 -1.29 -3.06
N LEU A 9 -4.11 -2.52 -2.58
CA LEU A 9 -3.77 -3.72 -3.34
C LEU A 9 -4.62 -3.84 -4.61
N ARG A 10 -5.94 -3.66 -4.49
CA ARG A 10 -6.86 -3.73 -5.64
C ARG A 10 -6.49 -2.72 -6.74
N GLN A 11 -6.26 -1.46 -6.36
CA GLN A 11 -5.87 -0.41 -7.30
C GLN A 11 -4.54 -0.69 -8.00
N ARG A 12 -3.60 -1.36 -7.33
CA ARG A 12 -2.32 -1.74 -7.95
C ARG A 12 -2.49 -2.87 -8.97
N LEU A 13 -3.36 -3.83 -8.70
CA LEU A 13 -3.70 -4.90 -9.64
C LEU A 13 -4.42 -4.35 -10.88
N GLU A 14 -5.43 -3.51 -10.69
CA GLU A 14 -6.17 -2.87 -11.79
C GLU A 14 -5.22 -2.08 -12.69
N ARG A 15 -4.37 -1.22 -12.12
CA ARG A 15 -3.39 -0.44 -12.91
C ARG A 15 -2.33 -1.30 -13.58
N ALA A 16 -1.90 -2.40 -12.95
CA ALA A 16 -0.95 -3.31 -13.57
C ALA A 16 -1.57 -4.02 -14.78
N GLU A 17 -2.82 -4.45 -14.69
CA GLU A 17 -3.55 -5.04 -15.82
C GLU A 17 -3.74 -4.06 -16.97
N GLU A 18 -4.09 -2.80 -16.67
CA GLU A 18 -4.20 -1.74 -17.67
C GLU A 18 -2.85 -1.49 -18.37
N GLU A 19 -1.76 -1.38 -17.62
CA GLU A 19 -0.41 -1.18 -18.19
C GLU A 19 0.06 -2.38 -19.01
N LEU A 20 -0.21 -3.61 -18.55
CA LEU A 20 0.14 -4.83 -19.29
C LEU A 20 -0.67 -4.98 -20.58
N LYS A 21 -1.98 -4.67 -20.55
CA LYS A 21 -2.82 -4.62 -21.75
C LYS A 21 -2.37 -3.50 -22.71
N ALA A 22 -1.93 -2.36 -22.17
CA ALA A 22 -1.40 -1.26 -22.96
C ALA A 22 -0.04 -1.58 -23.62
N LEU A 23 0.73 -2.56 -23.12
CA LEU A 23 1.92 -3.04 -23.82
C LEU A 23 1.58 -3.74 -25.14
N THR A 24 0.41 -4.37 -25.23
CA THR A 24 -0.03 -5.09 -26.43
C THR A 24 -1.42 -4.65 -26.93
N PRO A 25 -1.58 -3.40 -27.40
CA PRO A 25 -2.88 -2.88 -27.85
C PRO A 25 -3.37 -3.60 -29.12
N SER A 26 -4.69 -3.61 -29.36
CA SER A 26 -5.29 -4.20 -30.57
C SER A 26 -4.72 -3.61 -31.87
N ARG A 27 -4.86 -4.35 -32.98
CA ARG A 27 -4.27 -4.02 -34.29
C ARG A 27 -4.69 -2.60 -34.72
N GLY A 28 -3.73 -1.74 -35.05
CA GLY A 28 -4.00 -0.36 -35.47
C GLY A 28 -2.75 0.43 -35.89
N ARG A 29 -2.93 1.44 -36.75
CA ARG A 29 -1.84 2.30 -37.26
C ARG A 29 -1.16 3.05 -36.11
N GLY A 30 0.17 3.03 -36.06
CA GLY A 30 0.97 3.70 -35.01
C GLY A 30 1.02 2.98 -33.67
N ARG A 31 0.49 1.76 -33.55
CA ARG A 31 0.60 0.95 -32.33
C ARG A 31 1.93 0.20 -32.30
N ARG A 32 2.62 0.28 -31.15
CA ARG A 32 3.91 -0.39 -30.93
C ARG A 32 3.71 -1.91 -31.00
N ARG A 33 4.51 -2.56 -31.82
CA ARG A 33 4.55 -4.02 -31.99
C ARG A 33 5.82 -4.56 -31.34
N TRP A 34 5.70 -5.68 -30.63
CA TRP A 34 6.84 -6.37 -30.04
C TRP A 34 7.16 -7.60 -30.89
N GLU A 35 8.31 -7.56 -31.54
CA GLU A 35 8.86 -8.64 -32.37
C GLU A 35 9.81 -9.53 -31.56
N ASP A 36 10.36 -9.00 -30.46
CA ASP A 36 11.24 -9.70 -29.53
C ASP A 36 10.51 -10.06 -28.23
N LEU A 37 10.52 -11.36 -27.90
CA LEU A 37 9.94 -11.92 -26.69
C LEU A 37 10.72 -11.48 -25.43
N GLU A 38 12.05 -11.41 -25.49
CA GLU A 38 12.87 -11.10 -24.30
C GLU A 38 12.67 -9.66 -23.86
N ALA A 39 12.68 -8.71 -24.80
CA ALA A 39 12.38 -7.31 -24.52
C ALA A 39 10.96 -7.13 -23.95
N LEU A 40 9.97 -7.88 -24.47
CA LEU A 40 8.60 -7.86 -23.95
C LEU A 40 8.53 -8.42 -22.51
N GLN A 41 9.19 -9.56 -22.24
CA GLN A 41 9.27 -10.14 -20.90
C GLN A 41 9.97 -9.20 -19.91
N ALA A 42 11.01 -8.48 -20.34
CA ALA A 42 11.68 -7.48 -19.51
C ALA A 42 10.74 -6.32 -19.17
N ALA A 43 9.97 -5.81 -20.15
CA ALA A 43 8.98 -4.76 -19.94
C ALA A 43 7.85 -5.20 -18.98
N VAL A 44 7.33 -6.41 -19.15
CA VAL A 44 6.34 -7.01 -18.25
C VAL A 44 6.89 -7.13 -16.83
N ARG A 45 8.09 -7.69 -16.65
CA ARG A 45 8.75 -7.81 -15.34
C ARG A 45 8.93 -6.45 -14.68
N ALA A 46 9.32 -5.42 -15.43
CA ALA A 46 9.47 -4.07 -14.91
C ALA A 46 8.14 -3.50 -14.37
N ILE A 47 7.02 -3.72 -15.06
CA ILE A 47 5.69 -3.29 -14.61
C ILE A 47 5.26 -4.04 -13.35
N LEU A 48 5.40 -5.36 -13.32
CA LEU A 48 5.06 -6.19 -12.17
C LEU A 48 5.83 -5.75 -10.91
N ARG A 49 7.14 -5.49 -11.07
CA ARG A 49 8.01 -5.00 -10.00
C ARG A 49 7.63 -3.61 -9.51
N LYS A 50 7.46 -2.67 -10.44
CA LYS A 50 7.08 -1.27 -10.15
C LYS A 50 5.76 -1.19 -9.38
N ARG A 51 4.78 -2.00 -9.77
CA ARG A 51 3.45 -2.06 -9.13
C ARG A 51 3.41 -2.96 -7.88
N ARG A 52 4.49 -3.72 -7.61
CA ARG A 52 4.61 -4.68 -6.50
C ARG A 52 3.49 -5.73 -6.50
N VAL A 53 3.26 -6.33 -7.67
CA VAL A 53 2.23 -7.36 -7.92
C VAL A 53 2.82 -8.66 -8.50
N GLU A 54 4.14 -8.85 -8.35
CA GLU A 54 4.81 -10.10 -8.70
C GLU A 54 4.16 -11.28 -7.99
N GLY A 55 3.93 -12.38 -8.73
CA GLY A 55 3.27 -13.58 -8.21
C GLY A 55 1.76 -13.43 -7.94
N LEU A 56 1.16 -12.26 -8.20
CA LEU A 56 -0.30 -12.06 -8.09
C LEU A 56 -1.01 -12.12 -9.45
N LEU A 57 -0.26 -11.92 -10.52
CA LEU A 57 -0.72 -11.98 -11.90
C LEU A 57 0.05 -13.08 -12.63
N GLU A 58 -0.67 -13.98 -13.26
CA GLU A 58 -0.14 -14.96 -14.21
C GLU A 58 -0.12 -14.30 -15.58
N VAL A 59 1.08 -14.27 -16.18
CA VAL A 59 1.28 -13.65 -17.48
C VAL A 59 1.73 -14.71 -18.46
N THR A 60 0.93 -14.91 -19.51
CA THR A 60 1.24 -15.80 -20.63
C THR A 60 1.46 -15.00 -21.91
N TYR A 61 2.26 -15.55 -22.82
CA TYR A 61 2.64 -14.91 -24.08
C TYR A 61 2.15 -15.77 -25.23
N GLU A 62 1.37 -15.19 -26.13
CA GLU A 62 0.88 -15.84 -27.34
C GLU A 62 1.59 -15.22 -28.54
N GLN A 63 2.06 -16.06 -29.48
CA GLN A 63 2.70 -15.61 -30.70
C GLN A 63 1.68 -15.65 -31.85
N GLU A 64 1.40 -14.50 -32.43
CA GLU A 64 0.65 -14.37 -33.68
C GLU A 64 1.63 -14.17 -34.83
N VAL A 65 1.59 -15.06 -35.83
CA VAL A 65 2.38 -14.92 -37.07
C VAL A 65 1.44 -14.64 -38.22
N GLU A 66 1.62 -13.50 -38.87
CA GLU A 66 0.87 -13.13 -40.06
C GLU A 66 1.77 -13.18 -41.29
N ARG A 67 1.36 -13.94 -42.31
CA ARG A 67 2.08 -14.05 -43.58
C ARG A 67 1.43 -13.14 -44.60
N ARG A 68 2.13 -12.09 -45.03
CA ARG A 68 1.64 -11.19 -46.07
C ARG A 68 2.37 -11.44 -47.37
N ALA A 69 1.62 -11.86 -48.40
CA ALA A 69 2.14 -11.95 -49.76
C ALA A 69 2.18 -10.54 -50.38
N ILE A 70 3.38 -10.02 -50.62
CA ILE A 70 3.59 -8.74 -51.29
C ILE A 70 3.73 -9.03 -52.78
N ARG A 71 2.82 -8.45 -53.57
CA ARG A 71 2.84 -8.56 -55.04
C ARG A 71 4.04 -7.78 -55.60
N LYS A 72 4.55 -8.24 -56.75
CA LYS A 72 5.60 -7.56 -57.50
C LYS A 72 5.21 -6.09 -57.75
N TYR A 73 6.14 -5.16 -57.51
CA TYR A 73 5.94 -3.74 -57.79
C TYR A 73 7.23 -3.13 -58.34
N GLY A 74 7.20 -2.71 -59.60
CA GLY A 74 8.40 -2.30 -60.35
C GLY A 74 9.43 -3.44 -60.43
N ASP A 75 10.70 -3.12 -60.15
CA ASP A 75 11.82 -4.07 -60.10
C ASP A 75 11.86 -4.93 -58.83
N ARG A 76 10.92 -4.78 -57.89
CA ARG A 76 10.91 -5.56 -56.66
C ARG A 76 10.15 -6.87 -56.86
N PRO A 77 10.79 -8.06 -56.72
CA PRO A 77 10.12 -9.34 -56.87
C PRO A 77 9.08 -9.56 -55.77
N ALA A 78 8.10 -10.43 -56.06
CA ALA A 78 7.12 -10.84 -55.06
C ALA A 78 7.83 -11.53 -53.89
N ARG A 79 7.45 -11.16 -52.66
CA ARG A 79 8.03 -11.71 -51.44
C ARG A 79 6.95 -11.99 -50.41
N VAL A 80 7.15 -13.01 -49.59
CA VAL A 80 6.31 -13.27 -48.41
C VAL A 80 7.00 -12.62 -47.22
N GLU A 81 6.31 -11.68 -46.57
CA GLU A 81 6.78 -11.04 -45.35
C GLU A 81 6.06 -11.70 -44.17
N GLU A 82 6.82 -12.32 -43.27
CA GLU A 82 6.30 -12.86 -42.01
C GLU A 82 6.35 -11.75 -40.95
N GLN A 83 5.18 -11.33 -40.46
CA GLN A 83 5.08 -10.37 -39.36
C GLN A 83 4.73 -11.12 -38.09
N VAL A 84 5.69 -11.22 -37.18
CA VAL A 84 5.53 -11.86 -35.87
C VAL A 84 5.12 -10.81 -34.84
N ARG A 85 4.13 -11.15 -34.03
CA ARG A 85 3.65 -10.31 -32.93
C ARG A 85 3.43 -11.17 -31.69
N TYR A 86 3.99 -10.74 -30.56
CA TYR A 86 3.63 -11.32 -29.27
C TYR A 86 2.47 -10.58 -28.62
N VAL A 87 1.55 -11.31 -28.00
CA VAL A 87 0.42 -10.79 -27.23
C VAL A 87 0.52 -11.28 -25.79
N VAL A 88 0.38 -10.34 -24.85
CA VAL A 88 0.39 -10.63 -23.42
C VAL A 88 -1.03 -10.91 -22.94
N GLN A 89 -1.27 -12.11 -22.42
CA GLN A 89 -2.48 -12.45 -21.70
C GLN A 89 -2.21 -12.37 -20.20
N VAL A 90 -3.13 -11.78 -19.45
CA VAL A 90 -2.99 -11.57 -18.01
C VAL A 90 -4.18 -12.18 -17.29
N LYS A 91 -3.90 -13.08 -16.35
CA LYS A 91 -4.89 -13.70 -15.47
C LYS A 91 -4.56 -13.41 -14.01
N ARG A 92 -5.59 -13.15 -13.20
CA ARG A 92 -5.42 -12.99 -11.75
C ARG A 92 -5.22 -14.35 -11.10
N ASN A 93 -4.16 -14.48 -10.30
CA ASN A 93 -4.02 -15.61 -9.40
C ASN A 93 -4.79 -15.29 -8.10
N GLU A 94 -6.06 -15.68 -8.06
CA GLU A 94 -6.96 -15.38 -6.94
C GLU A 94 -6.48 -16.00 -5.62
N GLU A 95 -5.80 -17.14 -5.65
CA GLU A 95 -5.24 -17.79 -4.47
C GLU A 95 -4.10 -16.96 -3.86
N ALA A 96 -3.14 -16.53 -4.69
CA ALA A 96 -2.04 -15.68 -4.27
C ALA A 96 -2.55 -14.30 -3.79
N ILE A 97 -3.55 -13.74 -4.47
CA ILE A 97 -4.21 -12.50 -4.06
C ILE A 97 -4.90 -12.68 -2.71
N ALA A 98 -5.61 -13.79 -2.49
CA ALA A 98 -6.25 -14.09 -1.22
C ALA A 98 -5.22 -14.26 -0.09
N ALA A 99 -4.12 -14.98 -0.34
CA ALA A 99 -3.02 -15.14 0.60
C ALA A 99 -2.37 -13.80 0.97
N ALA A 100 -2.10 -12.94 -0.03
CA ALA A 100 -1.61 -11.58 0.20
C ALA A 100 -2.60 -10.75 1.03
N ARG A 101 -3.91 -10.81 0.70
CA ARG A 101 -4.96 -10.11 1.45
C ARG A 101 -5.08 -10.58 2.90
N ARG A 102 -4.81 -11.85 3.19
CA ARG A 102 -4.78 -12.41 4.57
C ARG A 102 -3.59 -11.90 5.38
N ARG A 103 -2.48 -11.54 4.73
CA ARG A 103 -1.30 -10.95 5.38
C ARG A 103 -1.49 -9.46 5.67
N LEU A 104 -2.30 -8.76 4.87
CA LEU A 104 -2.57 -7.34 5.06
C LEU A 104 -3.34 -7.04 6.35
N GLY A 105 -2.81 -6.08 7.13
CA GLY A 105 -3.50 -5.56 8.31
C GLY A 105 -3.32 -6.40 9.58
N ARG A 106 -2.33 -7.31 9.61
CA ARG A 106 -1.89 -7.97 10.84
C ARG A 106 -1.33 -6.94 11.83
N ARG A 107 -1.59 -7.17 13.11
CA ARG A 107 -1.00 -6.42 14.22
C ARG A 107 -0.38 -7.44 15.16
N LEU A 108 0.83 -7.14 15.61
CA LEU A 108 1.52 -7.93 16.61
C LEU A 108 1.52 -7.14 17.91
N TYR A 109 1.11 -7.80 18.98
CA TYR A 109 1.17 -7.29 20.34
C TYR A 109 2.13 -8.20 21.09
N ALA A 110 3.10 -7.60 21.77
CA ALA A 110 4.06 -8.32 22.60
C ALA A 110 3.83 -7.91 24.06
N SER A 111 3.83 -8.87 24.97
CA SER A 111 3.67 -8.63 26.40
C SER A 111 4.70 -9.47 27.15
N ASN A 112 5.34 -8.88 28.16
CA ASN A 112 6.21 -9.61 29.08
C ASN A 112 5.41 -10.22 30.24
N ALA A 113 4.13 -9.88 30.39
CA ALA A 113 3.27 -10.44 31.42
C ALA A 113 2.83 -11.86 31.04
N PRO A 114 2.84 -12.82 31.97
CA PRO A 114 2.43 -14.18 31.71
C PRO A 114 0.90 -14.26 31.51
N PRO A 115 0.37 -15.24 30.74
CA PRO A 115 -1.05 -15.33 30.40
C PRO A 115 -1.99 -15.45 31.61
N GLU A 116 -1.51 -15.98 32.73
CA GLU A 116 -2.25 -16.13 33.99
C GLU A 116 -2.51 -14.78 34.66
N VAL A 117 -1.61 -13.81 34.45
CA VAL A 117 -1.73 -12.44 34.99
C VAL A 117 -2.45 -11.51 34.01
N LEU A 118 -2.20 -11.69 32.72
CA LEU A 118 -2.79 -10.86 31.66
C LEU A 118 -3.22 -11.71 30.48
N SER A 119 -4.51 -12.01 30.41
CA SER A 119 -5.08 -12.74 29.28
C SER A 119 -4.88 -11.95 27.97
N LEU A 120 -4.86 -12.65 26.83
CA LEU A 120 -4.75 -12.03 25.51
C LEU A 120 -5.80 -10.92 25.30
N THR A 121 -7.05 -11.18 25.73
CA THR A 121 -8.14 -10.22 25.60
C THR A 121 -7.85 -8.95 26.41
N GLN A 122 -7.41 -9.08 27.66
CA GLN A 122 -7.04 -7.93 28.51
C GLN A 122 -5.82 -7.19 27.96
N ALA A 123 -4.81 -7.91 27.46
CA ALA A 123 -3.63 -7.31 26.83
C ALA A 123 -4.05 -6.46 25.61
N VAL A 124 -4.91 -7.00 24.74
CA VAL A 124 -5.43 -6.26 23.59
C VAL A 124 -6.23 -5.02 24.03
N TRP A 125 -7.05 -5.12 25.08
CA TRP A 125 -7.77 -3.97 25.64
C TRP A 125 -6.84 -2.90 26.20
N ALA A 126 -5.81 -3.29 26.96
CA ALA A 126 -4.80 -2.39 27.49
C ALA A 126 -4.08 -1.64 26.36
N TYR A 127 -3.64 -2.36 25.31
CA TYR A 127 -3.04 -1.75 24.12
C TYR A 127 -4.02 -0.86 23.34
N ARG A 128 -5.31 -1.21 23.25
CA ARG A 128 -6.34 -0.35 22.66
C ARG A 128 -6.62 0.90 23.50
N GLY A 129 -6.29 0.87 24.79
CA GLY A 129 -6.32 2.03 25.69
C GLY A 129 -5.15 3.00 25.51
N ALA A 130 -4.08 2.63 24.80
CA ALA A 130 -2.89 3.47 24.59
C ALA A 130 -3.17 4.89 24.02
N PRO A 131 -4.16 5.11 23.14
CA PRO A 131 -4.51 6.46 22.68
C PRO A 131 -4.94 7.43 23.78
N ARG A 132 -5.25 6.94 25.00
CA ARG A 132 -5.48 7.80 26.18
C ARG A 132 -4.25 8.65 26.50
N MET A 133 -3.04 8.10 26.36
CA MET A 133 -1.81 8.86 26.56
C MET A 133 -1.64 9.97 25.51
N GLU A 134 -1.89 9.64 24.24
CA GLU A 134 -1.81 10.63 23.16
C GLU A 134 -2.79 11.79 23.36
N ARG A 135 -4.01 11.49 23.83
CA ARG A 135 -5.01 12.49 24.19
C ARG A 135 -4.53 13.41 25.32
N ASN A 136 -3.87 12.86 26.32
CA ASN A 136 -3.29 13.64 27.42
C ASN A 136 -2.15 14.55 26.93
N PHE A 137 -1.27 14.05 26.06
CA PHE A 137 -0.25 14.90 25.42
C PHE A 137 -0.86 15.99 24.55
N ARG A 138 -1.97 15.71 23.86
CA ARG A 138 -2.70 16.71 23.07
C ARG A 138 -3.28 17.80 23.95
N ARG A 139 -3.82 17.46 25.11
CA ARG A 139 -4.33 18.42 26.11
C ARG A 139 -3.25 19.26 26.75
N LEU A 140 -2.09 18.66 27.01
CA LEU A 140 -0.92 19.37 27.54
C LEU A 140 -0.39 20.38 26.52
N LYS A 141 -0.24 19.94 25.26
CA LYS A 141 0.31 20.75 24.16
C LYS A 141 -0.67 21.75 23.58
N GLY A 142 -1.96 21.47 23.61
CA GLY A 142 -3.04 22.28 23.08
C GLY A 142 -4.08 22.61 24.14
N ARG A 143 -5.35 22.79 23.78
CA ARG A 143 -6.39 23.08 24.78
C ARG A 143 -6.70 21.84 25.64
N PRO A 144 -6.91 22.00 26.95
CA PRO A 144 -7.03 23.27 27.69
C PRO A 144 -5.72 23.83 28.27
N LEU A 145 -4.61 23.10 28.32
CA LEU A 145 -3.42 23.51 29.12
C LEU A 145 -2.40 24.36 28.36
N GLY A 146 -2.25 24.14 27.06
CA GLY A 146 -1.58 25.07 26.15
C GLY A 146 -0.10 25.30 26.41
N ILE A 147 0.68 24.30 26.85
CA ILE A 147 2.11 24.52 27.18
C ILE A 147 2.92 25.09 26.01
N ARG A 148 2.50 24.84 24.77
CA ARG A 148 3.15 25.36 23.55
C ARG A 148 3.10 26.88 23.42
N THR A 149 2.09 27.53 23.98
CA THR A 149 1.91 28.99 23.85
C THR A 149 2.60 29.77 24.98
N LEU A 150 3.24 29.07 25.92
CA LEU A 150 3.94 29.69 27.05
C LEU A 150 5.41 29.88 26.71
N TYR A 151 5.85 31.13 26.63
CA TYR A 151 7.26 31.47 26.47
C TYR A 151 7.84 31.89 27.83
N VAL A 152 8.80 31.10 28.33
CA VAL A 152 9.45 31.36 29.62
C VAL A 152 10.96 31.44 29.42
N GLN A 153 11.53 32.63 29.63
CA GLN A 153 12.95 32.89 29.37
C GLN A 153 13.89 32.24 30.39
N ARG A 154 13.46 32.11 31.65
CA ARG A 154 14.27 31.47 32.69
C ARG A 154 13.97 29.98 32.81
N GLU A 155 15.03 29.17 32.82
CA GLU A 155 14.92 27.72 32.83
C GLU A 155 14.26 27.15 34.10
N ASP A 156 14.50 27.76 35.26
CA ASP A 156 13.89 27.37 36.54
C ASP A 156 12.36 27.53 36.50
N ARG A 157 11.89 28.66 35.96
CA ARG A 157 10.47 28.94 35.74
C ARG A 157 9.87 28.01 34.68
N ALA A 158 10.62 27.68 33.63
CA ALA A 158 10.18 26.73 32.62
C ALA A 158 9.96 25.33 33.22
N LYS A 159 10.91 24.85 34.03
CA LYS A 159 10.78 23.58 34.78
C LYS A 159 9.58 23.60 35.73
N GLY A 160 9.39 24.70 36.46
CA GLY A 160 8.23 24.89 37.35
C GLY A 160 6.90 24.82 36.60
N MET A 161 6.81 25.51 35.46
CA MET A 161 5.62 25.51 34.62
C MET A 161 5.26 24.12 34.08
N VAL A 162 6.26 23.35 33.62
CA VAL A 162 6.06 21.96 33.16
C VAL A 162 5.48 21.10 34.29
N ARG A 163 6.01 21.22 35.51
CA ARG A 163 5.51 20.48 36.68
C ARG A 163 4.06 20.86 37.01
N LEU A 164 3.76 22.16 37.05
CA LEU A 164 2.42 22.67 37.33
C LEU A 164 1.39 22.18 36.31
N LEU A 165 1.69 22.29 35.01
CA LEU A 165 0.78 21.84 33.96
C LEU A 165 0.64 20.32 33.91
N SER A 166 1.67 19.58 34.32
CA SER A 166 1.58 18.12 34.48
C SER A 166 0.62 17.73 35.62
N LEU A 167 0.62 18.49 36.73
CA LEU A 167 -0.36 18.32 37.82
C LEU A 167 -1.77 18.69 37.35
N ALA A 168 -1.94 19.81 36.66
CA ALA A 168 -3.23 20.22 36.09
C ALA A 168 -3.78 19.16 35.12
N LEU A 169 -2.92 18.56 34.29
CA LEU A 169 -3.30 17.45 33.43
C LEU A 169 -3.80 16.24 34.24
N ARG A 170 -3.14 15.92 35.36
CA ARG A 170 -3.56 14.81 36.23
C ARG A 170 -4.93 15.05 36.84
N VAL A 171 -5.19 16.27 37.33
CA VAL A 171 -6.51 16.67 37.84
C VAL A 171 -7.58 16.53 36.75
N LEU A 172 -7.33 17.05 35.54
CA LEU A 172 -8.26 16.92 34.41
C LEU A 172 -8.56 15.46 34.06
N THR A 173 -7.56 14.57 34.11
CA THR A 173 -7.77 13.15 33.86
C THR A 173 -8.59 12.45 34.94
N LEU A 174 -8.43 12.85 36.21
CA LEU A 174 -9.19 12.30 37.33
C LEU A 174 -10.65 12.75 37.29
N VAL A 175 -10.89 14.04 37.05
CA VAL A 175 -12.26 14.58 36.90
C VAL A 175 -13.00 13.88 35.77
N GLU A 176 -12.36 13.74 34.61
CA GLU A 176 -12.96 13.03 33.50
C GLU A 176 -13.22 11.55 33.80
N HIS A 177 -12.34 10.91 34.56
CA HIS A 177 -12.54 9.52 34.95
C HIS A 177 -13.79 9.38 35.82
N GLY A 178 -13.95 10.23 36.85
CA GLY A 178 -15.14 10.22 37.70
C GLY A 178 -16.44 10.48 36.92
N VAL A 179 -16.42 11.43 35.98
CA VAL A 179 -17.59 11.71 35.12
C VAL A 179 -17.94 10.56 34.17
N ARG A 180 -16.98 9.69 33.83
CA ARG A 180 -17.23 8.53 32.94
C ARG A 180 -17.67 7.28 33.69
N GLU A 181 -17.41 7.20 34.99
CA GLU A 181 -17.82 6.08 35.83
C GLU A 181 -19.22 6.27 36.45
N ALA A 182 -19.65 7.53 36.61
CA ALA A 182 -21.02 7.90 36.97
C ALA A 182 -21.98 7.69 35.79
#